data_AF-A0A431JID2-F1
#
_entry.id   AF-A0A431JID2-F1
#
_cell.length_a   1.000
_cell.length_b   1.000
_cell.length_c   1.000
_cell.angle_alpha   90.00
_cell.angle_beta   90.00
_cell.angle_gamma   90.00
#
_symmetry.space_group_name_H-M   'P 1'
#
loop_
_entity.id
_entity.type
_entity.pdbx_description
1 polymer ?
#
loop_
_entity_poly.entity_id
_entity_poly.type
_entity_poly.pdbx_seq_one_letter_code
_entity_poly.pdbx_strand_id
1 'polypeptide(L)'
;MPAADGSFIRDSTPNHPNSLQMMQVRFALPVLAVALGACVSSPPQTSQGLNLIHPAPGAVIKDRISAVEASKANFCVLIAVDGKSVPNSIGATLEASRGKGNQLFVRVLDRAIDVGVHQLTLRCQTVHAAPIMALLKSTYFVEGSVEVDVKNQGLYVVNGELGPGGSSVWLEDETSGNVLPAKITSTSK
;
A
#
# COMPACT_ATOMS: atom_id res chain seq x y z
N MET A 1 47.63 -12.73 -38.27
CA MET A 1 48.19 -13.59 -39.34
C MET A 1 47.09 -14.52 -39.85
N PRO A 2 46.98 -14.75 -41.16
CA PRO A 2 45.71 -15.00 -41.87
C PRO A 2 45.45 -16.49 -42.16
N ALA A 3 44.19 -16.84 -42.47
CA ALA A 3 43.82 -17.64 -43.66
C ALA A 3 42.29 -17.75 -43.76
N ALA A 4 41.76 -17.48 -44.95
CA ALA A 4 40.38 -17.67 -45.37
C ALA A 4 40.29 -18.93 -46.24
N ASP A 5 39.11 -19.55 -46.31
CA ASP A 5 38.67 -20.43 -47.40
C ASP A 5 37.12 -20.36 -47.42
N GLY A 6 36.50 -19.75 -48.43
CA GLY A 6 35.88 -20.45 -49.56
C GLY A 6 34.39 -20.66 -49.25
N SER A 7 33.39 -20.33 -50.05
CA SER A 7 33.28 -20.25 -51.50
C SER A 7 31.84 -19.77 -51.78
N PHE A 8 31.61 -18.96 -52.82
CA PHE A 8 30.50 -19.17 -53.77
C PHE A 8 30.64 -18.17 -54.93
N ILE A 9 30.67 -18.70 -56.15
CA ILE A 9 30.79 -17.98 -57.42
C ILE A 9 29.38 -17.80 -57.99
N ARG A 10 29.24 -16.76 -58.84
CA ARG A 10 28.30 -16.57 -59.99
C ARG A 10 27.09 -15.69 -59.69
N ASP A 11 26.70 -14.74 -60.53
CA ASP A 11 27.23 -14.20 -61.79
C ASP A 11 26.36 -12.97 -62.17
N SER A 12 26.99 -12.00 -62.84
CA SER A 12 26.45 -11.05 -63.82
C SER A 12 25.11 -10.33 -63.60
N THR A 13 25.22 -9.04 -63.28
CA THR A 13 24.35 -7.95 -63.78
C THR A 13 24.77 -7.62 -65.23
N PRO A 14 24.00 -6.93 -66.13
CA PRO A 14 23.53 -5.56 -65.87
C PRO A 14 22.23 -5.07 -66.57
N ASN A 15 21.87 -3.84 -66.16
CA ASN A 15 21.19 -2.77 -66.88
C ASN A 15 19.66 -2.62 -66.81
N HIS A 16 19.29 -1.56 -66.07
CA HIS A 16 18.07 -0.75 -66.16
C HIS A 16 17.83 -0.22 -67.59
N PRO A 17 16.59 0.18 -67.91
CA PRO A 17 16.23 1.59 -67.74
C PRO A 17 14.84 1.83 -67.13
N ASN A 18 14.77 2.96 -66.43
CA ASN A 18 13.58 3.63 -65.91
C ASN A 18 12.48 3.81 -66.97
N SER A 19 11.21 3.59 -66.61
CA SER A 19 10.10 4.30 -67.24
C SER A 19 8.88 4.36 -66.31
N LEU A 20 8.35 5.58 -66.22
CA LEU A 20 7.24 6.03 -65.39
C LEU A 20 5.97 5.25 -65.72
N GLN A 21 5.38 4.60 -64.72
CA GLN A 21 3.97 4.21 -64.77
C GLN A 21 3.17 5.10 -63.81
N MET A 22 2.51 6.08 -64.42
CA MET A 22 1.32 6.74 -63.89
C MET A 22 0.34 5.67 -63.40
N MET A 23 0.24 5.50 -62.09
CA MET A 23 -0.82 4.70 -61.48
C MET A 23 -2.04 5.59 -61.27
N GLN A 24 -3.07 5.31 -62.06
CA GLN A 24 -4.40 5.93 -62.03
C GLN A 24 -4.98 5.92 -60.61
N VAL A 25 -5.30 7.11 -60.11
CA VAL A 25 -5.95 7.36 -58.83
C VAL A 25 -7.36 6.77 -58.88
N ARG A 26 -7.53 5.57 -58.30
CA ARG A 26 -8.84 5.04 -57.98
C ARG A 26 -9.25 5.60 -56.62
N PHE A 27 -10.18 6.55 -56.63
CA PHE A 27 -10.90 7.02 -55.45
C PHE A 27 -11.65 5.85 -54.82
N ALA A 28 -11.02 5.20 -53.84
CA ALA A 28 -11.67 4.28 -52.92
C ALA A 28 -11.97 5.04 -51.63
N LEU A 29 -13.26 5.26 -51.39
CA LEU A 29 -13.86 5.83 -50.19
C LEU A 29 -13.36 5.08 -48.94
N PRO A 30 -12.69 5.71 -47.96
CA PRO A 30 -12.46 5.05 -46.69
C PRO A 30 -13.74 5.18 -45.85
N VAL A 31 -14.43 4.05 -45.68
CA VAL A 31 -15.47 3.87 -44.65
C VAL A 31 -14.77 4.02 -43.29
N LEU A 32 -15.01 5.16 -42.65
CA LEU A 32 -14.55 5.50 -41.32
C LEU A 32 -15.31 4.64 -40.29
N ALA A 33 -14.74 3.50 -39.90
CA ALA A 33 -15.24 2.70 -38.78
C ALA A 33 -14.88 3.39 -37.46
N VAL A 34 -15.85 4.11 -36.89
CA VAL A 34 -15.78 4.71 -35.55
C VAL A 34 -15.75 3.59 -34.52
N ALA A 35 -14.57 3.28 -33.98
CA ALA A 35 -14.44 2.44 -32.80
C ALA A 35 -14.98 3.22 -31.59
N LEU A 36 -16.18 2.86 -31.14
CA LEU A 36 -16.76 3.32 -29.88
C LEU A 36 -15.89 2.81 -28.73
N GLY A 37 -15.02 3.67 -28.20
CA GLY A 37 -14.32 3.44 -26.95
C GLY A 37 -15.34 3.36 -25.81
N ALA A 38 -15.44 2.20 -25.17
CA ALA A 38 -16.18 2.03 -23.94
C ALA A 38 -15.52 2.89 -22.85
N CYS A 39 -16.14 4.01 -22.47
CA CYS A 39 -15.88 4.64 -21.19
C CYS A 39 -16.41 3.69 -20.10
N VAL A 40 -15.57 2.77 -19.63
CA VAL A 40 -15.84 2.06 -18.39
C VAL A 40 -15.72 3.11 -17.27
N SER A 41 -16.88 3.63 -16.86
CA SER A 41 -16.98 4.46 -15.67
C SER A 41 -16.87 3.51 -14.48
N SER A 42 -15.67 3.37 -13.93
CA SER A 42 -15.52 2.80 -12.60
C SER A 42 -16.26 3.72 -11.62
N PRO A 43 -17.17 3.23 -10.78
CA PRO A 43 -17.81 4.07 -9.78
C PRO A 43 -16.73 4.66 -8.86
N PRO A 44 -16.85 5.94 -8.47
CA PRO A 44 -15.90 6.53 -7.53
C PRO A 44 -15.95 5.75 -6.21
N GLN A 45 -14.80 5.29 -5.73
CA GLN A 45 -14.68 4.78 -4.37
C GLN A 45 -14.77 5.97 -3.41
N THR A 46 -16.00 6.37 -3.08
CA THR A 46 -16.26 7.34 -2.01
C THR A 46 -16.16 6.62 -0.67
N SER A 47 -14.96 6.59 -0.08
CA SER A 47 -14.82 6.55 1.39
C SER A 47 -14.86 7.98 1.92
N GLN A 48 -15.94 8.71 1.59
CA GLN A 48 -16.23 9.99 2.20
C GLN A 48 -17.08 9.74 3.43
N GLY A 49 -16.59 10.26 4.56
CA GLY A 49 -17.09 10.02 5.91
C GLY A 49 -18.60 9.87 5.98
N LEU A 50 -19.03 8.66 6.33
CA LEU A 50 -20.41 8.38 6.62
C LEU A 50 -20.47 7.81 8.04
N ASN A 51 -20.57 8.75 8.98
CA ASN A 51 -21.10 8.47 10.31
C ASN A 51 -22.58 8.11 10.13
N LEU A 52 -22.83 6.87 9.75
CA LEU A 52 -24.12 6.23 9.97
C LEU A 52 -23.94 5.31 11.17
N ILE A 53 -24.72 5.59 12.20
CA ILE A 53 -25.04 4.65 13.27
C ILE A 53 -25.88 3.53 12.64
N HIS A 54 -25.19 2.68 11.88
CA HIS A 54 -25.66 1.37 11.45
C HIS A 54 -24.45 0.47 11.68
N PRO A 55 -24.53 -0.52 12.57
CA PRO A 55 -23.41 -1.44 12.77
C PRO A 55 -23.16 -2.11 11.42
N ALA A 56 -22.07 -1.72 10.76
CA ALA A 56 -21.56 -2.50 9.64
C ALA A 56 -21.42 -3.94 10.16
N PRO A 57 -21.98 -4.95 9.47
CA PRO A 57 -21.81 -6.34 9.88
C PRO A 57 -20.33 -6.68 9.73
N GLY A 58 -19.59 -6.53 10.82
CA GLY A 58 -18.13 -6.53 10.81
C GLY A 58 -17.60 -6.22 12.20
N ALA A 59 -16.31 -6.42 12.37
CA ALA A 59 -15.60 -5.95 13.55
C ALA A 59 -14.87 -4.66 13.26
N VAL A 60 -14.61 -3.89 14.31
CA VAL A 60 -13.81 -2.67 14.23
C VAL A 60 -12.43 -2.94 14.83
N ILE A 61 -11.39 -2.58 14.08
CA ILE A 61 -10.01 -2.52 14.58
C ILE A 61 -9.60 -1.05 14.68
N LYS A 62 -9.22 -0.65 15.89
CA LYS A 62 -8.71 0.68 16.22
C LYS A 62 -7.20 0.68 16.30
N ASP A 63 -6.59 1.70 15.71
CA ASP A 63 -5.19 1.98 15.90
C ASP A 63 -4.98 2.68 17.26
N ARG A 64 -3.87 2.39 17.94
CA ARG A 64 -3.48 3.12 19.16
C ARG A 64 -2.30 4.04 18.91
N ILE A 65 -2.33 5.19 19.57
CA ILE A 65 -1.23 6.14 19.62
C ILE A 65 -0.88 6.40 21.08
N SER A 66 0.42 6.40 21.40
CA SER A 66 0.94 6.65 22.74
C SER A 66 2.18 7.54 22.69
N ALA A 67 2.63 8.00 23.86
CA ALA A 67 3.80 8.88 24.00
C ALA A 67 3.78 10.07 23.01
N VAL A 68 2.63 10.73 22.90
CA VAL A 68 2.41 11.83 21.95
C VAL A 68 3.15 13.09 22.44
N GLU A 69 4.08 13.54 21.62
CA GLU A 69 4.83 14.78 21.77
C GLU A 69 4.63 15.65 20.51
N ALA A 70 5.05 16.92 20.56
CA ALA A 70 4.87 17.86 19.45
C ALA A 70 5.48 17.36 18.11
N SER A 71 6.57 16.59 18.16
CA SER A 71 7.33 16.14 16.99
C SER A 71 7.54 14.63 16.90
N LYS A 72 6.89 13.85 17.77
CA LYS A 72 7.09 12.39 17.89
C LYS A 72 5.86 11.74 18.49
N ALA A 73 5.51 10.55 18.04
CA ALA A 73 4.58 9.68 18.76
C ALA A 73 4.86 8.21 18.45
N ASN A 74 4.39 7.32 19.32
CA ASN A 74 4.41 5.88 19.09
C ASN A 74 3.07 5.47 18.50
N PHE A 75 3.11 4.74 17.40
CA PHE A 75 1.94 4.27 16.69
C PHE A 75 1.89 2.76 16.72
N CYS A 76 0.75 2.19 17.08
CA CYS A 76 0.44 0.77 17.00
C CYS A 76 -0.77 0.59 16.09
N VAL A 77 -0.57 0.00 14.92
CA VAL A 77 -1.52 0.06 13.82
C VAL A 77 -1.67 -1.27 13.08
N LEU A 78 -2.83 -1.44 12.44
CA LEU A 78 -3.05 -2.50 11.44
C LEU A 78 -2.56 -2.01 10.08
N ILE A 79 -1.59 -2.71 9.48
CA ILE A 79 -1.01 -2.34 8.17
C ILE A 79 -1.53 -3.17 7.00
N ALA A 80 -1.97 -4.41 7.26
CA ALA A 80 -2.56 -5.27 6.24
C ALA A 80 -3.57 -6.27 6.81
N VAL A 81 -4.53 -6.67 5.97
CA VAL A 81 -5.50 -7.74 6.20
C VAL A 81 -5.41 -8.72 5.03
N ASP A 82 -5.13 -9.99 5.31
CA ASP A 82 -4.98 -11.05 4.30
C ASP A 82 -3.99 -10.65 3.18
N GLY A 83 -2.87 -10.04 3.59
CA GLY A 83 -1.81 -9.54 2.69
C GLY A 83 -2.16 -8.26 1.93
N LYS A 84 -3.37 -7.72 2.05
CA LYS A 84 -3.77 -6.46 1.41
C LYS A 84 -3.54 -5.29 2.35
N SER A 85 -2.79 -4.29 1.89
CA SER A 85 -2.52 -3.10 2.71
C SER A 85 -3.79 -2.30 2.98
N VAL A 86 -3.90 -1.77 4.20
CA VAL A 86 -5.03 -0.96 4.66
C VAL A 86 -4.57 0.42 5.17
N PRO A 87 -5.41 1.47 5.07
CA PRO A 87 -5.06 2.85 5.39
C PRO A 87 -4.18 3.12 6.63
N ASN A 88 -4.60 3.08 7.89
CA ASN A 88 -3.71 3.30 9.06
C ASN A 88 -3.27 4.74 9.43
N SER A 89 -3.13 4.92 10.74
CA SER A 89 -2.90 6.20 11.42
C SER A 89 -1.53 6.80 11.15
N ILE A 90 -0.53 5.98 10.80
CA ILE A 90 0.80 6.46 10.44
C ILE A 90 0.73 7.22 9.12
N GLY A 91 0.13 6.59 8.10
CA GLY A 91 -0.08 7.23 6.81
C GLY A 91 -0.88 8.52 6.96
N ALA A 92 -2.04 8.46 7.61
CA ALA A 92 -2.91 9.62 7.81
C ALA A 92 -2.24 10.78 8.58
N THR A 93 -1.44 10.46 9.60
CA THR A 93 -0.72 11.47 10.38
C THR A 93 0.41 12.10 9.56
N LEU A 94 1.19 11.29 8.83
CA LEU A 94 2.26 11.80 8.01
C LEU A 94 1.72 12.71 6.91
N GLU A 95 0.63 12.33 6.24
CA GLU A 95 -0.04 13.21 5.27
C GLU A 95 -0.48 14.53 5.89
N ALA A 96 -1.12 14.50 7.07
CA ALA A 96 -1.56 15.70 7.76
C ALA A 96 -0.41 16.61 8.22
N SER A 97 0.79 16.04 8.42
CA SER A 97 1.98 16.74 8.91
C SER A 97 2.90 17.25 7.79
N ARG A 98 2.69 16.79 6.54
CA ARG A 98 3.53 17.18 5.40
C ARG A 98 3.55 18.71 5.22
N GLY A 99 4.76 19.25 5.10
CA GLY A 99 4.99 20.68 4.90
C GLY A 99 4.69 21.54 6.13
N LYS A 100 4.51 20.95 7.33
CA LYS A 100 4.23 21.68 8.58
C LYS A 100 5.44 21.77 9.53
N GLY A 101 6.65 21.60 9.00
CA GLY A 101 7.89 21.67 9.78
C GLY A 101 8.02 20.51 10.78
N ASN A 102 8.54 20.78 11.97
CA ASN A 102 8.78 19.76 13.01
C ASN A 102 7.55 19.50 13.90
N GLN A 103 6.34 19.59 13.34
CA GLN A 103 5.08 19.38 14.06
C GLN A 103 4.36 18.14 13.53
N LEU A 104 3.89 17.29 14.45
CA LEU A 104 3.12 16.09 14.14
C LEU A 104 1.63 16.36 14.33
N PHE A 105 0.86 16.36 13.25
CA PHE A 105 -0.59 16.52 13.25
C PHE A 105 -1.27 15.16 13.29
N VAL A 106 -1.35 14.62 14.51
CA VAL A 106 -1.83 13.26 14.76
C VAL A 106 -3.26 13.02 14.24
N ARG A 107 -3.45 11.89 13.56
CA ARG A 107 -4.73 11.36 13.09
C ARG A 107 -4.84 9.89 13.47
N VAL A 108 -5.88 9.56 14.24
CA VAL A 108 -6.22 8.18 14.62
C VAL A 108 -7.25 7.65 13.64
N LEU A 109 -7.05 6.43 13.15
CA LEU A 109 -7.95 5.74 12.24
C LEU A 109 -8.43 4.42 12.82
N ASP A 110 -9.74 4.24 12.77
CA ASP A 110 -10.41 2.98 13.02
C ASP A 110 -10.95 2.45 11.69
N ARG A 111 -11.01 1.12 11.52
CA ARG A 111 -11.64 0.54 10.32
C ARG A 111 -12.45 -0.70 10.63
N ALA A 112 -13.52 -0.87 9.88
CA ALA A 112 -14.30 -2.09 9.87
C ALA A 112 -13.62 -3.15 8.99
N ILE A 113 -13.67 -4.40 9.41
CA ILE A 113 -13.27 -5.57 8.65
C ILE A 113 -14.39 -6.62 8.72
N ASP A 114 -14.38 -7.54 7.75
CA ASP A 114 -15.35 -8.63 7.70
C ASP A 114 -15.18 -9.58 8.91
N VAL A 115 -16.25 -10.34 9.20
CA VAL A 115 -16.26 -11.34 10.27
C VAL A 115 -15.62 -12.63 9.76
N GLY A 116 -14.79 -13.26 10.59
CA GLY A 116 -14.17 -14.55 10.27
C GLY A 116 -12.68 -14.59 10.59
N VAL A 117 -12.01 -15.62 10.07
CA VAL A 117 -10.57 -15.82 10.28
C VAL A 117 -9.79 -14.96 9.28
N HIS A 118 -8.95 -14.08 9.80
CA HIS A 118 -8.10 -13.19 9.02
C HIS A 118 -6.64 -13.27 9.46
N GLN A 119 -5.74 -13.11 8.50
CA GLN A 119 -4.34 -12.83 8.78
C GLN A 119 -4.13 -11.32 8.87
N LEU A 120 -3.88 -10.83 10.08
CA LEU A 120 -3.71 -9.42 10.37
C LEU A 120 -2.22 -9.10 10.52
N THR A 121 -1.70 -8.14 9.77
CA THR A 121 -0.33 -7.64 9.97
C THR A 121 -0.36 -6.40 10.83
N LEU A 122 0.25 -6.50 12.01
CA LEU A 122 0.32 -5.44 13.01
C LEU A 122 1.71 -4.82 13.03
N ARG A 123 1.78 -3.53 13.30
CA ARG A 123 3.04 -2.81 13.45
C ARG A 123 2.95 -1.83 14.61
N CYS A 124 3.97 -1.81 15.47
CA CYS A 124 4.22 -0.69 16.36
C CYS A 124 5.55 -0.01 16.00
N GLN A 125 5.55 1.31 15.86
CA GLN A 125 6.78 2.06 15.63
C GLN A 125 6.73 3.50 16.16
N THR A 126 7.90 4.03 16.49
CA THR A 126 8.08 5.45 16.78
C THR A 126 8.12 6.24 15.46
N VAL A 127 7.28 7.26 15.34
CA VAL A 127 7.22 8.13 14.16
C VAL A 127 7.61 9.55 14.55
N HIS A 128 8.44 10.17 13.74
CA HIS A 128 8.89 11.55 13.90
C HIS A 128 8.27 12.46 12.84
N ALA A 129 8.04 13.73 13.19
CA ALA A 129 7.49 14.73 12.26
C ALA A 129 8.42 15.00 11.06
N ALA A 130 9.74 14.94 11.28
CA ALA A 130 10.75 15.13 10.24
C ALA A 130 11.65 13.89 10.10
N PRO A 131 11.88 13.34 8.89
CA PRO A 131 12.66 12.12 8.70
C PRO A 131 14.09 12.19 9.25
N ILE A 132 14.74 13.35 9.18
CA ILE A 132 16.09 13.55 9.71
C ILE A 132 16.19 13.26 11.21
N MET A 133 15.09 13.40 11.96
CA MET A 133 15.06 13.12 13.40
C MET A 133 15.21 11.63 13.71
N ALA A 134 14.75 10.74 12.82
CA ALA A 134 14.89 9.30 13.00
C ALA A 134 16.35 8.83 12.91
N LEU A 135 17.24 9.63 12.29
CA LEU A 135 18.68 9.36 12.26
C LEU A 135 19.41 9.82 13.53
N LEU A 136 18.82 10.78 14.26
CA LEU A 136 19.45 11.42 15.43
C LEU A 136 18.85 10.95 16.77
N LYS A 137 17.70 10.29 16.73
CA LYS A 137 16.93 9.86 17.90
C LYS A 137 16.64 8.37 17.79
N SER A 138 16.54 7.71 18.94
CA SER A 138 16.13 6.31 19.00
C SER A 138 14.73 6.14 18.43
N THR A 139 14.60 5.21 17.49
CA THR A 139 13.34 4.77 16.90
C THR A 139 13.17 3.30 17.21
N TYR A 140 12.00 2.93 17.72
CA TYR A 140 11.66 1.53 18.00
C TYR A 140 10.68 1.01 16.97
N PHE A 141 10.76 -0.28 16.66
CA PHE A 141 9.96 -0.92 15.62
C PHE A 141 9.71 -2.39 15.97
N VAL A 142 8.47 -2.83 15.76
CA VAL A 142 8.08 -4.24 15.74
C VAL A 142 6.95 -4.43 14.75
N GLU A 143 6.99 -5.53 14.01
CA GLU A 143 5.97 -5.90 13.05
C GLU A 143 5.83 -7.42 13.04
N GLY A 144 4.62 -7.90 12.82
CA GLY A 144 4.36 -9.30 12.56
C GLY A 144 2.92 -9.55 12.15
N SER A 145 2.66 -10.77 11.71
CA SER A 145 1.32 -11.22 11.35
C SER A 145 0.75 -12.15 12.40
N VAL A 146 -0.56 -12.03 12.64
CA VAL A 146 -1.33 -12.86 13.56
C VAL A 146 -2.58 -13.37 12.86
N GLU A 147 -2.93 -14.64 13.09
CA GLU A 147 -4.21 -15.18 12.66
C GLU A 147 -5.23 -14.98 13.77
N VAL A 148 -6.36 -14.36 13.43
CA VAL A 148 -7.41 -14.01 14.40
C VAL A 148 -8.78 -14.33 13.82
N ASP A 149 -9.61 -15.00 14.62
CA ASP A 149 -11.03 -15.18 14.35
C ASP A 149 -11.82 -13.99 14.92
N VAL A 150 -12.11 -13.06 14.03
CA VAL A 150 -12.75 -11.78 14.28
C VAL A 150 -14.26 -11.98 14.41
N LYS A 151 -14.83 -11.55 15.53
CA LYS A 151 -16.26 -11.78 15.85
C LYS A 151 -17.14 -10.64 15.34
N ASN A 152 -18.40 -10.99 15.05
CA ASN A 152 -19.40 -10.00 14.65
C ASN A 152 -19.55 -8.94 15.75
N GLN A 153 -19.54 -7.66 15.35
CA GLN A 153 -19.58 -6.51 16.27
C GLN A 153 -18.41 -6.47 17.27
N GLY A 154 -17.33 -7.21 17.01
CA GLY A 154 -16.12 -7.19 17.83
C GLY A 154 -15.45 -5.83 17.78
N LEU A 155 -14.94 -5.37 18.92
CA LEU A 155 -14.14 -4.15 19.04
C LEU A 155 -12.73 -4.55 19.45
N TYR A 156 -11.76 -4.24 18.62
CA TYR A 156 -10.37 -4.60 18.82
C TYR A 156 -9.47 -3.38 18.76
N VAL A 157 -8.41 -3.39 19.56
CA VAL A 157 -7.40 -2.32 19.58
C VAL A 157 -6.03 -2.93 19.32
N VAL A 158 -5.25 -2.31 18.43
CA VAL A 158 -3.85 -2.68 18.23
C VAL A 158 -3.03 -2.03 19.33
N ASN A 159 -2.50 -2.83 20.25
CA ASN A 159 -1.71 -2.40 21.38
C ASN A 159 -0.24 -2.78 21.22
N GLY A 160 0.62 -2.12 21.98
CA GLY A 160 2.04 -2.42 21.94
C GLY A 160 2.87 -1.62 22.93
N GLU A 161 4.09 -2.10 23.12
CA GLU A 161 5.12 -1.49 23.95
C GLU A 161 6.38 -1.33 23.11
N LEU A 162 6.98 -0.15 23.18
CA LEU A 162 8.19 0.20 22.45
C LEU A 162 9.25 0.67 23.44
N GLY A 163 10.43 0.08 23.39
CA GLY A 163 11.51 0.47 24.28
C GLY A 163 12.85 -0.22 24.01
N PRO A 164 13.89 0.19 24.74
CA PRO A 164 15.26 -0.32 24.55
C PRO A 164 15.40 -1.80 24.95
N GLY A 165 14.58 -2.28 25.89
CA GLY A 165 14.58 -3.70 26.31
C GLY A 165 13.86 -4.64 25.34
N GLY A 166 13.26 -4.10 24.27
CA GLY A 166 12.45 -4.85 23.32
C GLY A 166 11.17 -4.10 22.98
N SER A 167 10.56 -4.53 21.87
CA SER A 167 9.30 -3.98 21.37
C SER A 167 8.30 -5.11 21.19
N SER A 168 7.02 -4.84 21.42
CA SER A 168 5.96 -5.82 21.23
C SER A 168 4.68 -5.20 20.72
N VAL A 169 3.90 -5.99 19.96
CA VAL A 169 2.61 -5.60 19.39
C VAL A 169 1.63 -6.76 19.50
N TRP A 170 0.38 -6.47 19.83
CA TRP A 170 -0.68 -7.47 19.95
C TRP A 170 -2.04 -6.85 19.60
N LEU A 171 -3.01 -7.71 19.36
CA LEU A 171 -4.41 -7.32 19.24
C LEU A 171 -5.11 -7.62 20.58
N GLU A 172 -5.92 -6.68 21.04
CA GLU A 172 -6.68 -6.80 22.27
C GLU A 172 -8.16 -6.62 21.96
N ASP A 173 -9.01 -7.48 22.53
CA ASP A 173 -10.44 -7.29 22.54
C ASP A 173 -10.78 -6.18 23.54
N GLU A 174 -11.32 -5.05 23.05
CA GLU A 174 -11.57 -3.85 23.84
C GLU A 174 -12.69 -4.06 24.88
N THR A 175 -13.60 -5.00 24.62
CA THR A 175 -14.75 -5.25 25.49
C THR A 175 -14.35 -6.08 26.69
N SER A 176 -13.50 -7.09 26.48
CA SER A 176 -13.07 -8.02 27.52
C SER A 176 -11.69 -7.69 28.11
N GLY A 177 -10.89 -6.85 27.46
CA GLY A 177 -9.50 -6.59 27.81
C GLY A 177 -8.57 -7.79 27.53
N ASN A 178 -9.08 -8.82 26.86
CA ASN A 178 -8.30 -10.03 26.59
C ASN A 178 -7.32 -9.78 25.45
N VAL A 179 -6.04 -10.04 25.74
CA VAL A 179 -5.00 -10.11 24.71
C VAL A 179 -5.25 -11.36 23.87
N LEU A 180 -5.46 -11.18 22.56
CA LEU A 180 -5.61 -12.29 21.65
C LEU A 180 -4.28 -13.07 21.54
N PRO A 181 -4.33 -14.40 21.33
CA PRO A 181 -3.27 -15.33 21.71
C PRO A 181 -1.91 -15.16 21.00
N ALA A 182 -1.80 -14.23 20.04
CA ALA A 182 -0.56 -13.97 19.32
C ALA A 182 -0.01 -12.57 19.65
N LYS A 183 0.85 -12.48 20.67
CA LYS A 183 1.68 -11.29 20.93
C LYS A 183 2.99 -11.42 20.17
N ILE A 184 3.30 -10.45 19.33
CA ILE A 184 4.54 -10.37 18.55
C ILE A 184 5.56 -9.58 19.35
N THR A 185 6.81 -10.05 19.39
CA THR A 185 7.92 -9.40 20.10
C THR A 185 9.16 -9.29 19.23
N SER A 186 9.95 -8.25 19.46
CA SER A 186 11.26 -8.02 18.84
C SER A 186 12.24 -7.59 19.94
N THR A 187 13.39 -8.26 20.02
CA THR A 187 14.48 -7.91 20.94
C THR A 187 15.55 -7.11 20.20
N SER A 188 15.85 -5.92 20.70
CA SER A 188 17.04 -5.17 20.29
C SER A 188 18.26 -5.85 20.94
N LYS A 189 19.19 -6.36 20.14
CA LYS A 189 20.43 -6.99 20.62
C LYS A 189 21.54 -5.95 20.80
#